data_AF-A0A2Z3HQ46-F1
#
_entry.id   AF-A0A2Z3HQ46-F1
#
_cell.length_a   1.000
_cell.length_b   1.000
_cell.length_c   1.000
_cell.angle_alpha   90.00
_cell.angle_beta   90.00
_cell.angle_gamma   90.00
#
_symmetry.space_group_name_H-M   'P 1'
#
loop_
_entity.id
_entity.type
_entity.pdbx_description
1 polymer ?
#
loop_
_entity_poly.entity_id
_entity_poly.type
_entity_poly.pdbx_seq_one_letter_code
_entity_poly.pdbx_strand_id
1 'polypeptide(L)'
;MIALVLALLLAAQEPTPASPPPSDAPQVTAPAPPSEPAAASPPATDEPPWPTGAPRDDYGFVGWCYGILEGYLGQHDRVMPDVTRIEKTYRRPGSSLADDLKVYADQQVQGRAHLAAFNAALQAAEKASLSSLRPRGEAAIAKGRAVWAPAANLPTRTVAQQWMGWTLPQACPVTADRLKANAALMGVAFGAGTETPGPAPAPEAPKPAPAEGAPPEAPLEPPPAEGPPALREAPGPQ
;
A
#
# COMPACT_ATOMS: atom_id res chain seq x y z
N MET A 1 37.21 -27.87 -6.69
CA MET A 1 37.79 -28.35 -5.42
C MET A 1 38.09 -27.14 -4.56
N ILE A 2 37.27 -26.91 -3.52
CA ILE A 2 37.63 -26.35 -2.20
C ILE A 2 36.41 -26.73 -1.35
N ALA A 3 36.60 -27.75 -0.53
CA ALA A 3 35.71 -28.22 0.51
C ALA A 3 36.37 -27.89 1.86
N LEU A 4 35.61 -27.99 2.95
CA LEU A 4 36.01 -27.81 4.37
C LEU A 4 36.16 -26.32 4.78
N VAL A 5 35.66 -25.80 5.91
CA VAL A 5 35.17 -26.33 7.20
C VAL A 5 34.28 -25.24 7.83
N LEU A 6 33.09 -25.55 8.37
CA LEU A 6 32.62 -25.01 9.65
C LEU A 6 31.35 -25.76 10.12
N ALA A 7 31.59 -26.92 10.72
CA ALA A 7 30.70 -27.50 11.71
C ALA A 7 31.26 -27.14 13.10
N LEU A 8 30.37 -26.77 14.03
CA LEU A 8 30.48 -26.72 15.50
C LEU A 8 29.94 -25.39 16.06
N LEU A 9 28.67 -25.39 16.41
CA LEU A 9 28.16 -24.66 17.59
C LEU A 9 26.95 -25.43 18.13
N LEU A 10 27.28 -26.52 18.83
CA LEU A 10 26.37 -27.29 19.67
C LEU A 10 27.09 -27.45 21.01
N ALA A 11 26.75 -26.62 22.01
CA ALA A 11 26.87 -26.90 23.46
C ALA A 11 26.67 -25.62 24.28
N ALA A 12 25.53 -25.51 24.98
CA ALA A 12 25.39 -25.00 26.35
C ALA A 12 23.90 -24.86 26.70
N GLN A 13 23.20 -25.98 26.92
CA GLN A 13 22.04 -25.97 27.83
C GLN A 13 22.49 -26.67 29.09
N GLU A 14 22.66 -25.88 30.16
CA GLU A 14 23.01 -26.36 31.48
C GLU A 14 21.82 -27.15 32.08
N PRO A 15 22.07 -28.29 32.75
CA PRO A 15 21.03 -29.03 33.45
C PRO A 15 20.63 -28.32 34.74
N THR A 16 19.34 -28.02 34.88
CA THR A 16 18.72 -27.50 36.11
C THR A 16 18.92 -28.48 37.27
N PRO A 17 19.45 -28.05 38.44
CA PRO A 17 19.58 -28.92 39.60
C PRO A 17 18.24 -29.15 40.35
N ALA A 18 18.24 -30.26 41.06
CA ALA A 18 17.14 -30.97 41.70
C ALA A 18 16.36 -30.24 42.81
N SER A 19 15.17 -30.80 43.09
CA SER A 19 14.18 -30.44 44.11
C SER A 19 14.70 -30.28 45.55
N PRO A 20 14.12 -29.38 46.35
CA PRO A 20 14.21 -29.42 47.82
C PRO A 20 13.20 -30.40 48.46
N PRO A 21 13.46 -30.88 49.69
CA PRO A 21 12.72 -31.95 50.37
C PRO A 21 11.36 -31.51 50.96
N PRO A 22 10.49 -32.47 51.37
CA PRO A 22 9.22 -32.15 52.04
C PRO A 22 9.47 -31.62 53.46
N SER A 23 9.03 -30.39 53.72
CA SER A 23 8.92 -29.85 55.08
C SER A 23 7.53 -30.16 55.64
N ASP A 24 7.46 -31.15 56.54
CA ASP A 24 6.35 -31.31 57.48
C ASP A 24 6.42 -30.18 58.52
N ALA A 25 5.58 -29.16 58.32
CA ALA A 25 5.24 -28.19 59.36
C ALA A 25 3.71 -27.99 59.36
N PRO A 26 3.03 -28.06 60.51
CA PRO A 26 1.59 -27.85 60.58
C PRO A 26 1.28 -26.39 60.25
N GLN A 27 0.68 -26.16 59.07
CA GLN A 27 0.14 -24.86 58.70
C GLN A 27 -1.08 -24.55 59.57
N VAL A 28 -0.97 -23.50 60.37
CA VAL A 28 -2.12 -22.84 61.02
C VAL A 28 -2.92 -22.17 59.91
N THR A 29 -4.06 -22.74 59.55
CA THR A 29 -5.00 -22.19 58.57
C THR A 29 -5.70 -20.97 59.17
N ALA A 30 -5.26 -19.77 58.81
CA ALA A 30 -6.09 -18.58 58.91
C ALA A 30 -7.08 -18.55 57.73
N PRO A 31 -8.37 -18.22 57.94
CA PRO A 31 -9.33 -18.14 56.84
C PRO A 31 -8.97 -16.99 55.89
N ALA A 32 -8.90 -17.28 54.61
CA ALA A 32 -8.72 -16.30 53.55
C ALA A 32 -9.94 -15.36 53.47
N PRO A 33 -9.76 -14.04 53.24
CA PRO A 33 -10.88 -13.16 52.92
C PRO A 33 -11.50 -13.57 51.57
N PRO A 34 -12.81 -13.32 51.39
CA PRO A 34 -13.54 -13.73 50.18
C PRO A 34 -12.93 -13.08 48.93
N SER A 35 -12.64 -13.90 47.93
CA SER A 35 -12.17 -13.49 46.61
C SER A 35 -13.15 -12.51 45.97
N GLU A 36 -12.72 -11.28 45.77
CA GLU A 36 -13.37 -10.33 44.86
C GLU A 36 -13.39 -10.96 43.45
N PRO A 37 -14.52 -10.93 42.73
CA PRO A 37 -14.57 -11.43 41.37
C PRO A 37 -13.64 -10.56 40.51
N ALA A 38 -12.58 -11.19 40.00
CA ALA A 38 -11.66 -10.59 39.04
C ALA A 38 -12.49 -10.02 37.88
N ALA A 39 -12.45 -8.69 37.72
CA ALA A 39 -13.05 -8.02 36.59
C ALA A 39 -12.49 -8.64 35.32
N ALA A 40 -13.37 -9.22 34.50
CA ALA A 40 -13.01 -9.75 33.20
C ALA A 40 -12.36 -8.62 32.39
N SER A 41 -11.12 -8.84 31.95
CA SER A 41 -10.46 -7.93 31.02
C SER A 41 -11.31 -7.82 29.75
N PRO A 42 -11.52 -6.61 29.19
CA PRO A 42 -12.23 -6.47 27.93
C PRO A 42 -11.53 -7.32 26.86
N PRO A 43 -12.28 -7.91 25.92
CA PRO A 43 -11.70 -8.76 24.88
C PRO A 43 -10.64 -7.97 24.13
N ALA A 44 -9.45 -8.56 23.98
CA ALA A 44 -8.44 -8.04 23.08
C ALA A 44 -9.09 -7.87 21.70
N THR A 45 -9.16 -6.64 21.22
CA THR A 45 -9.55 -6.40 19.83
C THR A 45 -8.39 -6.93 19.01
N ASP A 46 -8.60 -8.00 18.23
CA ASP A 46 -7.59 -8.57 17.34
C ASP A 46 -7.28 -7.58 16.21
N GLU A 47 -6.54 -6.52 16.52
CA GLU A 47 -6.07 -5.55 15.54
C GLU A 47 -4.94 -6.20 14.71
N PRO A 48 -4.99 -6.13 13.36
CA PRO A 48 -3.94 -6.68 12.53
C PRO A 48 -2.56 -6.12 12.91
N PRO A 49 -1.48 -6.92 12.80
CA PRO A 49 -0.15 -6.46 13.16
C PRO A 49 0.28 -5.25 12.31
N TRP A 50 0.79 -4.22 12.97
CA TRP A 50 1.24 -3.00 12.30
C TRP A 50 2.58 -3.21 11.58
N PRO A 51 2.71 -2.83 10.29
CA PRO A 51 3.96 -2.97 9.55
C PRO A 51 5.11 -2.15 10.16
N THR A 52 6.31 -2.73 10.16
CA THR A 52 7.52 -2.04 10.66
C THR A 52 7.85 -0.84 9.77
N GLY A 53 8.11 0.32 10.39
CA GLY A 53 8.48 1.54 9.68
C GLY A 53 7.33 2.29 9.02
N ALA A 54 6.11 1.77 9.03
CA ALA A 54 4.95 2.48 8.52
C ALA A 54 4.53 3.63 9.47
N PRO A 55 3.96 4.74 8.96
CA PRO A 55 3.37 5.78 9.80
C PRO A 55 2.31 5.21 10.75
N ARG A 56 2.05 5.89 11.88
CA ARG A 56 1.11 5.42 12.92
C ARG A 56 -0.25 6.10 12.87
N ASP A 57 -0.36 7.23 12.16
CA ASP A 57 -1.64 7.89 11.88
C ASP A 57 -2.29 7.31 10.63
N ASP A 58 -3.63 7.28 10.60
CA ASP A 58 -4.41 6.71 9.50
C ASP A 58 -4.08 7.34 8.14
N TYR A 59 -4.00 8.67 8.07
CA TYR A 59 -3.75 9.37 6.81
C TYR A 59 -2.37 9.02 6.23
N GLY A 60 -1.31 9.14 7.04
CA GLY A 60 0.04 8.75 6.65
C GLY A 60 0.14 7.26 6.36
N PHE A 61 -0.54 6.41 7.12
CA PHE A 61 -0.50 4.97 6.91
C PHE A 61 -1.16 4.56 5.58
N VAL A 62 -2.33 5.12 5.26
CA VAL A 62 -3.00 4.89 3.97
C VAL A 62 -2.15 5.41 2.81
N GLY A 63 -1.49 6.57 2.96
CA GLY A 63 -0.52 7.07 1.98
C GLY A 63 0.64 6.11 1.77
N TRP A 64 1.19 5.56 2.85
CA TRP A 64 2.23 4.54 2.78
C TRP A 64 1.74 3.23 2.12
N CYS A 65 0.53 2.77 2.44
CA CYS A 65 -0.12 1.62 1.81
C CYS A 65 -0.35 1.82 0.31
N TYR A 66 -0.69 3.04 -0.11
CA TYR A 66 -0.79 3.41 -1.52
C TYR A 66 0.57 3.26 -2.21
N GLY A 67 1.62 3.86 -1.65
CA GLY A 67 2.95 3.83 -2.25
C GLY A 67 3.57 2.43 -2.35
N ILE A 68 3.43 1.60 -1.30
CA ILE A 68 3.97 0.23 -1.32
C ILE A 68 3.23 -0.65 -2.34
N LEU A 69 1.91 -0.50 -2.47
CA LEU A 69 1.11 -1.26 -3.43
C LEU A 69 1.39 -0.81 -4.86
N GLU A 70 1.55 0.49 -5.11
CA GLU A 70 1.98 1.01 -6.40
C GLU A 70 3.36 0.44 -6.79
N GLY A 71 4.32 0.44 -5.85
CA GLY A 71 5.64 -0.17 -6.05
C GLY A 71 5.59 -1.66 -6.37
N TYR A 72 4.73 -2.42 -5.69
CA TYR A 72 4.49 -3.84 -5.93
C TYR A 72 3.93 -4.10 -7.34
N LEU A 73 2.87 -3.37 -7.72
CA LEU A 73 2.23 -3.53 -9.03
C LEU A 73 3.18 -3.12 -10.15
N GLY A 74 4.03 -2.11 -9.93
CA GLY A 74 5.04 -1.66 -10.88
C GLY A 74 6.13 -2.70 -11.19
N GLN A 75 6.29 -3.76 -10.39
CA GLN A 75 7.24 -4.84 -10.70
C GLN A 75 6.67 -5.92 -11.64
N HIS A 76 5.35 -5.95 -11.85
CA HIS A 76 4.65 -7.05 -12.51
C HIS A 76 5.30 -7.49 -13.82
N ASP A 77 5.40 -6.59 -14.80
CA ASP A 77 5.87 -6.94 -16.14
C ASP A 77 7.32 -7.43 -16.14
N ARG A 78 8.12 -6.91 -15.21
CA ARG A 78 9.51 -7.33 -15.03
C ARG A 78 9.60 -8.76 -14.49
N VAL A 79 8.77 -9.12 -13.51
CA VAL A 79 8.91 -10.41 -12.80
C VAL A 79 8.15 -11.55 -13.48
N MET A 80 7.09 -11.27 -14.24
CA MET A 80 6.21 -12.30 -14.81
C MET A 80 6.90 -13.37 -15.66
N PRO A 81 7.96 -13.08 -16.46
CA PRO A 81 8.71 -14.13 -17.15
C PRO A 81 9.35 -15.15 -16.21
N ASP A 82 9.93 -14.68 -15.09
CA ASP A 82 10.52 -15.53 -14.08
C ASP A 82 9.44 -16.27 -13.26
N VAL A 83 8.33 -15.59 -12.91
CA VAL A 83 7.16 -16.21 -12.25
C VAL A 83 6.63 -17.36 -13.09
N THR A 84 6.42 -17.14 -14.38
CA THR A 84 5.92 -18.18 -15.31
C THR A 84 6.88 -19.36 -15.39
N ARG A 85 8.20 -19.10 -15.43
CA ARG A 85 9.22 -20.15 -15.39
C ARG A 85 9.16 -20.94 -14.07
N ILE A 86 9.02 -20.27 -12.94
CA ILE A 86 8.92 -20.89 -11.60
C ILE A 86 7.68 -21.78 -11.52
N GLU A 87 6.50 -21.24 -11.85
CA GLU A 87 5.24 -21.99 -11.82
C GLU A 87 5.27 -23.20 -12.75
N LYS A 88 5.84 -23.05 -13.95
CA LYS A 88 6.03 -24.19 -14.86
C LYS A 88 6.95 -25.28 -14.28
N THR A 89 7.97 -24.90 -13.51
CA THR A 89 8.99 -25.82 -13.00
C THR A 89 8.52 -26.56 -11.74
N TYR A 90 7.84 -25.85 -10.83
CA TYR A 90 7.48 -26.35 -9.50
C TYR A 90 5.98 -26.56 -9.31
N ARG A 91 5.25 -26.75 -10.42
CA ARG A 91 3.80 -26.89 -10.42
C ARG A 91 3.31 -28.03 -9.54
N ARG A 92 2.19 -27.82 -8.86
CA ARG A 92 1.50 -28.88 -8.11
C ARG A 92 0.97 -29.97 -9.07
N PRO A 93 1.08 -31.26 -8.71
CA PRO A 93 0.38 -32.31 -9.44
C PRO A 93 -1.13 -32.02 -9.53
N GLY A 94 -1.69 -32.13 -10.74
CA GLY A 94 -3.10 -31.90 -11.00
C GLY A 94 -3.53 -30.44 -11.15
N SER A 95 -2.63 -29.44 -11.08
CA SER A 95 -2.93 -28.06 -11.49
C SER A 95 -2.52 -27.78 -12.94
N SER A 96 -3.09 -26.73 -13.52
CA SER A 96 -2.69 -26.21 -14.83
C SER A 96 -1.93 -24.90 -14.67
N LEU A 97 -0.99 -24.64 -15.60
CA LEU A 97 -0.24 -23.38 -15.60
C LEU A 97 -1.17 -22.16 -15.75
N ALA A 98 -2.29 -22.33 -16.45
CA ALA A 98 -3.28 -21.26 -16.61
C ALA A 98 -3.94 -20.90 -15.27
N ASP A 99 -4.30 -21.90 -14.46
CA ASP A 99 -4.89 -21.69 -13.13
C ASP A 99 -3.89 -21.04 -12.17
N ASP A 100 -2.64 -21.49 -12.19
CA ASP A 100 -1.58 -20.93 -11.33
C ASP A 100 -1.30 -19.46 -11.70
N LEU A 101 -1.26 -19.13 -13.00
CA LEU A 101 -1.05 -17.76 -13.47
C LEU A 101 -2.26 -16.84 -13.25
N LYS A 102 -3.47 -17.40 -13.17
CA LYS A 102 -4.69 -16.63 -12.90
C LYS A 102 -4.63 -15.93 -11.55
N VAL A 103 -3.99 -16.53 -10.54
CA VAL A 103 -3.84 -15.93 -9.21
C VAL A 103 -3.17 -14.54 -9.29
N TYR A 104 -2.11 -14.41 -10.10
CA TYR A 104 -1.39 -13.15 -10.27
C TYR A 104 -2.20 -12.11 -11.05
N ALA A 105 -2.99 -12.55 -12.04
CA ALA A 105 -3.89 -11.68 -12.77
C ALA A 105 -5.02 -11.13 -11.86
N ASP A 106 -5.58 -11.98 -11.00
CA ASP A 106 -6.62 -11.57 -10.04
C ASP A 106 -6.04 -10.60 -9.00
N GLN A 107 -4.80 -10.84 -8.53
CA GLN A 107 -4.09 -9.90 -7.65
C GLN A 107 -3.86 -8.53 -8.30
N GLN A 108 -3.58 -8.46 -9.60
CA GLN A 108 -3.46 -7.19 -10.32
C GLN A 108 -4.78 -6.40 -10.31
N VAL A 109 -5.90 -7.09 -10.51
CA VAL A 109 -7.23 -6.48 -10.46
C VAL A 109 -7.54 -5.98 -9.05
N GLN A 110 -7.33 -6.82 -8.03
CA GLN A 110 -7.54 -6.45 -6.63
C GLN A 110 -6.64 -5.30 -6.19
N GLY A 111 -5.36 -5.33 -6.57
CA GLY A 111 -4.41 -4.27 -6.27
C GLY A 111 -4.83 -2.91 -6.85
N ARG A 112 -5.31 -2.88 -8.09
CA ARG A 112 -5.86 -1.64 -8.68
C ARG A 112 -7.11 -1.14 -7.95
N ALA A 113 -7.99 -2.05 -7.53
CA ALA A 113 -9.16 -1.69 -6.72
C ALA A 113 -8.74 -1.07 -5.37
N HIS A 114 -7.75 -1.65 -4.69
CA HIS A 114 -7.20 -1.11 -3.46
C HIS A 114 -6.53 0.26 -3.66
N LEU A 115 -5.75 0.47 -4.73
CA LEU A 115 -5.19 1.79 -5.05
C LEU A 115 -6.28 2.85 -5.21
N ALA A 116 -7.38 2.52 -5.90
CA ALA A 116 -8.51 3.42 -6.05
C ALA A 116 -9.17 3.73 -4.70
N ALA A 117 -9.36 2.72 -3.83
CA ALA A 117 -9.91 2.90 -2.50
C ALA A 117 -9.02 3.77 -1.60
N PHE A 118 -7.70 3.55 -1.61
CA PHE A 118 -6.72 4.33 -0.86
C PHE A 118 -6.69 5.79 -1.33
N ASN A 119 -6.65 6.02 -2.64
CA ASN A 119 -6.71 7.37 -3.19
C ASN A 119 -8.01 8.08 -2.78
N ALA A 120 -9.16 7.39 -2.85
CA ALA A 120 -10.44 7.96 -2.43
C ALA A 120 -10.45 8.32 -0.93
N ALA A 121 -9.86 7.48 -0.06
CA ALA A 121 -9.76 7.76 1.37
C ALA A 121 -8.85 8.98 1.65
N LEU A 122 -7.71 9.09 0.97
CA LEU A 122 -6.81 10.24 1.09
C LEU A 122 -7.49 11.53 0.63
N GLN A 123 -8.16 11.51 -0.52
CA GLN A 123 -8.89 12.67 -1.02
C GLN A 123 -10.04 13.09 -0.10
N ALA A 124 -10.77 12.12 0.46
CA ALA A 124 -11.83 12.41 1.43
C ALA A 124 -11.27 13.09 2.68
N ALA A 125 -10.16 12.57 3.22
CA ALA A 125 -9.50 13.16 4.38
C ALA A 125 -8.95 14.57 4.10
N GLU A 126 -8.35 14.78 2.92
CA GLU A 126 -7.88 16.11 2.49
C GLU A 126 -9.03 17.10 2.39
N LYS A 127 -10.17 16.70 1.81
CA LYS A 127 -11.35 17.55 1.67
C LYS A 127 -11.98 17.92 3.02
N ALA A 128 -11.94 17.00 3.99
CA ALA A 128 -12.52 17.20 5.31
C ALA A 128 -11.59 17.95 6.29
N SER A 129 -10.33 18.18 5.92
CA SER A 129 -9.32 18.77 6.79
C SER A 129 -9.30 20.30 6.68
N LEU A 130 -9.17 20.98 7.83
CA LEU A 130 -8.94 22.43 7.90
C LEU A 130 -7.49 22.82 7.60
N SER A 131 -6.58 21.85 7.59
CA SER A 131 -5.14 22.03 7.30
C SER A 131 -4.74 21.28 6.04
N SER A 132 -3.73 21.78 5.32
CA SER A 132 -3.19 21.07 4.15
C SER A 132 -2.49 19.77 4.57
N LEU A 133 -3.07 18.63 4.20
CA LEU A 133 -2.50 17.30 4.48
C LEU A 133 -1.64 16.78 3.34
N ARG A 134 -1.79 17.31 2.12
CA ARG A 134 -1.19 16.77 0.90
C ARG A 134 0.32 16.57 0.96
N PRO A 135 1.14 17.52 1.47
CA PRO A 135 2.59 17.30 1.55
C PRO A 135 2.97 16.10 2.45
N ARG A 136 2.20 15.86 3.51
CA ARG A 136 2.37 14.68 4.38
C ARG A 136 1.99 13.40 3.63
N GLY A 137 0.91 13.45 2.86
CA GLY A 137 0.43 12.33 2.05
C GLY A 137 1.45 11.92 1.00
N GLU A 138 1.98 12.89 0.26
CA GLU A 138 3.04 12.68 -0.74
C GLU A 138 4.31 12.07 -0.12
N ALA A 139 4.74 12.57 1.03
CA ALA A 139 5.90 12.02 1.75
C ALA A 139 5.64 10.56 2.20
N ALA A 140 4.43 10.26 2.67
CA ALA A 140 4.06 8.91 3.05
C ALA A 140 4.00 7.95 1.84
N ILE A 141 3.45 8.41 0.71
CA ILE A 141 3.44 7.66 -0.56
C ILE A 141 4.87 7.38 -1.01
N ALA A 142 5.75 8.39 -1.02
CA ALA A 142 7.16 8.21 -1.37
C ALA A 142 7.85 7.18 -0.46
N LYS A 143 7.58 7.23 0.85
CA LYS A 143 8.09 6.24 1.82
C LYS A 143 7.58 4.83 1.56
N GLY A 144 6.30 4.68 1.18
CA GLY A 144 5.72 3.39 0.79
C GLY A 144 6.39 2.81 -0.45
N ARG A 145 6.54 3.63 -1.49
CA ARG A 145 7.19 3.24 -2.74
C ARG A 145 8.64 2.83 -2.54
N ALA A 146 9.34 3.48 -1.61
CA ALA A 146 10.73 3.19 -1.27
C ALA A 146 10.96 1.74 -0.79
N VAL A 147 9.93 1.03 -0.30
CA VAL A 147 10.03 -0.39 0.07
C VAL A 147 10.44 -1.27 -1.11
N TRP A 148 9.98 -0.93 -2.33
CA TRP A 148 10.31 -1.66 -3.55
C TRP A 148 11.49 -1.05 -4.33
N ALA A 149 12.02 0.10 -3.91
CA ALA A 149 13.13 0.76 -4.60
C ALA A 149 14.39 -0.12 -4.76
N PRO A 150 14.79 -0.96 -3.77
CA PRO A 150 15.93 -1.85 -3.92
C PRO A 150 15.79 -2.85 -5.09
N ALA A 151 14.57 -3.16 -5.55
CA ALA A 151 14.33 -4.07 -6.66
C ALA A 151 15.09 -3.66 -7.92
N ALA A 152 15.29 -2.35 -8.16
CA ALA A 152 16.04 -1.85 -9.31
C ALA A 152 17.47 -2.40 -9.40
N ASN A 153 18.07 -2.75 -8.27
CA ASN A 153 19.47 -3.20 -8.19
C ASN A 153 19.60 -4.72 -7.93
N LEU A 154 18.48 -5.45 -7.88
CA LEU A 154 18.46 -6.88 -7.62
C LEU A 154 18.27 -7.68 -8.92
N PRO A 155 18.81 -8.91 -9.00
CA PRO A 155 18.47 -9.81 -10.11
C PRO A 155 16.97 -10.06 -10.20
N THR A 156 16.41 -10.07 -11.42
CA THR A 156 14.96 -10.25 -11.64
C THR A 156 14.40 -11.50 -10.96
N ARG A 157 15.15 -12.61 -10.95
CA ARG A 157 14.75 -13.84 -10.25
C ARG A 157 14.55 -13.64 -8.75
N THR A 158 15.41 -12.84 -8.11
CA THR A 158 15.30 -12.52 -6.68
C THR A 158 14.07 -11.67 -6.42
N VAL A 159 13.83 -10.66 -7.27
CA VAL A 159 12.64 -9.81 -7.19
C VAL A 159 11.37 -10.65 -7.39
N ALA A 160 11.35 -11.57 -8.36
CA ALA A 160 10.20 -12.44 -8.62
C ALA A 160 9.83 -13.30 -7.40
N GLN A 161 10.81 -13.91 -6.74
CA GLN A 161 10.56 -14.72 -5.53
C GLN A 161 9.99 -13.88 -4.38
N GLN A 162 10.54 -12.68 -4.15
CA GLN A 162 10.01 -11.76 -3.14
C GLN A 162 8.60 -11.27 -3.49
N TRP A 163 8.37 -10.96 -4.77
CA TRP A 163 7.09 -10.50 -5.29
C TRP A 163 6.01 -11.57 -5.14
N MET A 164 6.29 -12.83 -5.49
CA MET A 164 5.34 -13.95 -5.35
C MET A 164 4.93 -14.20 -3.89
N GLY A 165 5.83 -13.96 -2.93
CA GLY A 165 5.57 -14.16 -1.50
C GLY A 165 4.98 -12.93 -0.80
N TRP A 166 4.85 -11.80 -1.49
CA TRP A 166 4.38 -10.57 -0.88
C TRP A 166 2.84 -10.50 -0.86
N THR A 167 2.31 -9.90 0.20
CA THR A 167 0.88 -9.60 0.32
C THR A 167 0.67 -8.21 0.90
N LEU A 168 -0.44 -7.59 0.53
CA LEU A 168 -0.85 -6.31 1.10
C LEU A 168 -1.17 -6.50 2.59
N PRO A 169 -0.55 -5.72 3.51
CA PRO A 169 -0.87 -5.81 4.92
C PRO A 169 -2.37 -5.61 5.17
N GLN A 170 -2.99 -6.50 5.96
CA GLN A 170 -4.45 -6.46 6.23
C GLN A 170 -4.90 -5.16 6.89
N ALA A 171 -4.01 -4.49 7.64
CA ALA A 171 -4.25 -3.17 8.19
C ALA A 171 -4.54 -2.10 7.12
N CYS A 172 -4.02 -2.24 5.89
CA CYS A 172 -4.17 -1.24 4.84
C CYS A 172 -5.64 -1.00 4.42
N PRO A 173 -6.41 -2.02 3.96
CA PRO A 173 -7.83 -1.82 3.65
C PRO A 173 -8.64 -1.37 4.87
N VAL A 174 -8.42 -1.96 6.05
CA VAL A 174 -9.13 -1.60 7.28
C VAL A 174 -8.93 -0.13 7.65
N THR A 175 -7.70 0.35 7.58
CA THR A 175 -7.38 1.74 7.94
C THR A 175 -7.87 2.72 6.87
N ALA A 176 -7.89 2.34 5.60
CA ALA A 176 -8.46 3.16 4.54
C ALA A 176 -9.97 3.35 4.72
N ASP A 177 -10.69 2.29 5.07
CA ASP A 177 -12.13 2.37 5.35
C ASP A 177 -12.39 3.24 6.58
N ARG A 178 -11.60 3.07 7.66
CA ARG A 178 -11.67 3.91 8.86
C ARG A 178 -11.38 5.38 8.55
N LEU A 179 -10.32 5.68 7.80
CA LEU A 179 -9.95 7.04 7.40
C LEU A 179 -11.09 7.70 6.62
N LYS A 180 -11.66 6.99 5.64
CA LYS A 180 -12.76 7.49 4.82
C LYS A 180 -14.03 7.76 5.65
N ALA A 181 -14.38 6.85 6.56
CA ALA A 181 -15.50 7.02 7.47
C ALA A 181 -15.31 8.25 8.39
N ASN A 182 -14.12 8.41 8.97
CA ASN A 182 -13.79 9.56 9.81
C ASN A 182 -13.85 10.88 9.02
N ALA A 183 -13.33 10.89 7.79
CA ALA A 183 -13.41 12.04 6.90
C ALA A 183 -14.86 12.44 6.58
N ALA A 184 -15.75 11.46 6.38
CA ALA A 184 -17.17 11.73 6.16
C ALA A 184 -17.83 12.40 7.38
N LEU A 185 -17.53 11.94 8.59
CA LEU A 185 -18.02 12.55 9.83
C LEU A 185 -17.55 14.01 9.99
N MET A 186 -16.28 14.26 9.69
CA MET A 186 -15.71 15.62 9.74
C MET A 186 -16.33 16.52 8.66
N GLY A 187 -16.57 16.01 7.45
CA GLY A 187 -17.25 16.75 6.39
C GLY A 187 -18.67 17.18 6.76
N VAL A 188 -19.41 16.36 7.52
CA VAL A 188 -20.72 16.73 8.06
C VAL A 188 -20.58 17.79 9.16
N ALA A 189 -19.61 17.64 10.06
CA ALA A 189 -19.38 18.58 11.17
C ALA A 189 -18.97 19.99 10.70
N PHE A 190 -18.20 20.08 9.61
CA PHE A 190 -17.69 21.35 9.08
C PHE A 190 -18.49 21.90 7.88
N GLY A 191 -19.64 21.29 7.56
CA GLY A 191 -20.62 21.93 6.67
C GLY A 191 -20.47 21.65 5.18
N ALA A 192 -20.26 20.40 4.76
CA ALA A 192 -20.56 19.97 3.38
C ALA A 192 -22.08 19.87 3.09
N GLY A 193 -22.90 20.64 3.81
CA GLY A 193 -24.36 20.72 3.69
C GLY A 193 -24.87 22.08 3.22
N THR A 194 -24.00 22.96 2.71
CA THR A 194 -24.41 24.22 2.05
C THR A 194 -24.00 24.22 0.59
N GLU A 195 -24.38 23.17 -0.15
CA GLU A 195 -24.98 23.47 -1.44
C GLU A 195 -26.44 23.77 -1.15
N THR A 196 -26.73 25.04 -0.87
CA THR A 196 -28.09 25.55 -1.00
C THR A 196 -28.58 25.08 -2.37
N PRO A 197 -29.74 24.40 -2.49
CA PRO A 197 -30.35 24.21 -3.79
C PRO A 197 -30.48 25.60 -4.39
N GLY A 198 -29.65 25.91 -5.38
CA GLY A 198 -29.81 27.12 -6.16
C GLY A 198 -31.26 27.15 -6.63
N PRO A 199 -31.95 28.30 -6.59
CA PRO A 199 -33.31 28.38 -7.09
C PRO A 199 -33.36 27.76 -8.49
N ALA A 200 -34.36 26.89 -8.69
CA ALA A 200 -34.58 26.14 -9.91
C ALA A 200 -34.38 27.02 -11.16
N PRO A 201 -33.80 26.48 -12.25
CA PRO A 201 -33.59 27.27 -13.46
C PRO A 201 -34.93 27.83 -13.95
N ALA A 202 -35.01 29.16 -14.02
CA ALA A 202 -36.07 29.84 -14.73
C ALA A 202 -36.01 29.41 -16.21
N PRO A 203 -37.16 29.12 -16.86
CA PRO A 203 -37.19 28.68 -18.25
C PRO A 203 -36.59 29.73 -19.19
N GLU A 204 -35.62 29.32 -20.00
CA GLU A 204 -35.01 30.12 -21.08
C GLU A 204 -36.07 30.59 -22.09
N ALA A 205 -36.12 31.90 -22.31
CA ALA A 205 -36.85 32.50 -23.41
C ALA A 205 -36.05 32.36 -24.73
N PRO A 206 -36.72 32.35 -25.91
CA PRO A 206 -36.12 31.92 -27.17
C PRO A 206 -35.04 32.87 -27.73
N LYS A 207 -34.00 32.25 -28.28
CA LYS A 207 -32.86 32.84 -28.99
C LYS A 207 -33.28 33.46 -30.34
N PRO A 208 -32.89 34.71 -30.68
CA PRO A 208 -33.02 35.22 -32.04
C PRO A 208 -31.95 34.65 -32.98
N ALA A 209 -32.36 34.45 -34.23
CA ALA A 209 -31.61 33.90 -35.35
C ALA A 209 -30.47 34.81 -35.87
N PRO A 210 -29.55 34.28 -36.71
CA PRO A 210 -28.26 34.88 -37.06
C PRO A 210 -28.37 35.96 -38.14
N ALA A 211 -27.50 36.98 -38.06
CA ALA A 211 -27.19 37.88 -39.17
C ALA A 211 -25.87 37.47 -39.83
N GLU A 212 -25.90 37.37 -41.15
CA GLU A 212 -24.81 36.98 -42.06
C GLU A 212 -24.22 38.22 -42.75
N GLY A 213 -22.91 38.21 -43.02
CA GLY A 213 -22.17 39.16 -43.89
C GLY A 213 -20.85 39.67 -43.27
N ALA A 214 -19.72 38.95 -43.39
CA ALA A 214 -18.67 39.00 -44.45
C ALA A 214 -17.61 40.12 -44.23
N PRO A 215 -16.34 40.08 -44.71
CA PRO A 215 -15.60 39.12 -45.57
C PRO A 215 -14.18 38.74 -44.99
N PRO A 216 -13.25 38.07 -45.73
CA PRO A 216 -12.18 37.21 -45.17
C PRO A 216 -10.85 37.93 -44.88
N GLU A 217 -10.12 37.44 -43.87
CA GLU A 217 -8.74 37.85 -43.59
C GLU A 217 -7.80 36.62 -43.59
N ALA A 218 -6.54 36.88 -43.95
CA ALA A 218 -5.61 36.01 -44.66
C ALA A 218 -5.09 34.76 -43.90
N PRO A 219 -4.57 33.75 -44.64
CA PRO A 219 -3.84 32.62 -44.05
C PRO A 219 -2.58 33.09 -43.31
N LEU A 220 -2.51 32.80 -42.01
CA LEU A 220 -1.29 32.90 -41.23
C LEU A 220 -0.33 31.76 -41.62
N GLU A 221 0.87 32.14 -42.03
CA GLU A 221 2.02 31.28 -42.23
C GLU A 221 2.36 30.47 -40.97
N PRO A 222 2.73 29.19 -41.09
CA PRO A 222 3.26 28.42 -39.97
C PRO A 222 4.70 28.86 -39.64
N PRO A 223 5.10 28.88 -38.35
CA PRO A 223 6.48 29.13 -37.96
C PRO A 223 7.42 28.01 -38.46
N PRO A 224 8.68 28.33 -38.79
CA PRO A 224 9.66 27.36 -39.28
C PRO A 224 10.01 26.33 -38.22
N ALA A 225 10.09 25.07 -38.66
CA ALA A 225 10.57 23.94 -37.89
C ALA A 225 12.04 24.13 -37.49
N GLU A 226 12.31 24.14 -36.18
CA GLU A 226 13.66 23.93 -35.65
C GLU A 226 14.12 22.51 -36.00
N GLY A 227 15.19 22.44 -36.79
CA GLY A 227 15.79 21.19 -37.23
C GLY A 227 16.49 20.43 -36.08
N PRO A 228 16.71 19.12 -36.26
CA PRO A 228 17.38 18.29 -35.27
C PRO A 228 18.85 18.68 -35.06
N PRO A 229 19.39 18.56 -33.84
CA PRO A 229 20.79 18.88 -33.54
C PRO A 229 21.76 17.94 -34.27
N ALA A 230 22.77 18.54 -34.90
CA ALA A 230 23.86 17.85 -35.56
C ALA A 230 24.63 16.94 -34.59
N LEU A 231 24.78 15.67 -34.98
CA LEU A 231 25.77 14.74 -34.43
C LEU A 231 27.17 15.37 -34.56
N ARG A 232 27.80 15.67 -33.44
CA ARG A 232 29.26 15.84 -33.38
C ARG A 232 29.89 14.46 -33.26
N GLU A 233 30.66 14.12 -34.29
CA GLU A 233 31.64 13.03 -34.28
C GLU A 233 32.56 13.11 -33.06
N ALA A 234 32.70 11.98 -32.35
CA ALA A 234 33.72 11.80 -31.34
C ALA A 234 35.05 11.36 -32.00
N PRO A 235 36.20 11.92 -31.62
CA PRO A 235 37.48 11.46 -32.12
C PRO A 235 37.80 10.05 -31.57
N GLY A 236 38.26 9.17 -32.46
CA GLY A 236 38.61 7.80 -32.16
C GLY A 236 39.82 7.64 -31.22
N PRO A 237 40.05 6.42 -30.72
CA PRO A 237 41.14 6.12 -29.79
C PRO A 237 42.49 6.12 -30.51
N GLN A 238 43.49 6.77 -29.89
CA GLN A 238 44.91 6.58 -30.16
C GLN A 238 45.46 5.50 -29.23
#